data_AF-T1C9R0-F1
#
_entry.id   AF-T1C9R0-F1
#
_cell.length_a   1.000
_cell.length_b   1.000
_cell.length_c   1.000
_cell.angle_alpha   90.00
_cell.angle_beta   90.00
_cell.angle_gamma   90.00
#
_symmetry.space_group_name_H-M   'P 1'
#
loop_
_entity.id
_entity.type
_entity.pdbx_description
1 polymer ?
#
loop_
_entity_poly.entity_id
_entity_poly.type
_entity_poly.pdbx_seq_one_letter_code
_entity_poly.pdbx_strand_id
1 'polypeptide(L)' 'MVFVDESALSLIPYNAKTWAPVGKTPVLIHQGRWPKVSAIGGITPRGRLYLKVRKGSIRGPQVIAFLKHLQRHIRRRPI' A
#
# COMPACT_ATOMS: atom_id res chain seq x y z
N MET A 1 7.60 -17.94 -11.06
CA MET A 1 6.31 -17.54 -10.45
C MET A 1 6.51 -16.24 -9.67
N VAL A 2 5.54 -15.32 -9.67
CA VAL A 2 5.56 -14.06 -8.91
C VAL A 2 4.17 -13.87 -8.28
N PHE A 3 4.13 -13.60 -6.99
CA PHE A 3 2.90 -13.25 -6.27
C PHE A 3 2.70 -11.75 -6.33
N VAL A 4 1.51 -11.29 -6.71
CA VAL A 4 1.20 -9.87 -6.90
C VAL A 4 -0.01 -9.50 -6.06
N ASP A 5 0.08 -8.35 -5.38
CA ASP A 5 -1.01 -7.81 -4.57
C ASP A 5 -1.00 -6.28 -4.56
N GLU A 6 -2.12 -5.70 -4.15
CA GLU A 6 -2.32 -4.26 -3.96
C GLU A 6 -2.54 -3.92 -2.48
N SER A 7 -1.96 -2.81 -2.04
CA SER A 7 -2.14 -2.32 -0.66
C SER A 7 -2.52 -0.86 -0.67
N ALA A 8 -3.62 -0.52 0.00
CA ALA A 8 -4.03 0.85 0.23
C ALA A 8 -3.43 1.36 1.54
N LEU A 9 -2.80 2.52 1.49
CA LEU A 9 -2.18 3.19 2.63
C LEU A 9 -2.88 4.54 2.84
N SER A 10 -3.32 4.78 4.06
CA SER A 10 -4.01 6.02 4.43
C SER A 10 -3.42 6.57 5.70
N LEU A 11 -3.27 7.89 5.77
CA LEU A 11 -2.80 8.58 6.98
C LEU A 11 -3.92 8.77 8.01
N ILE A 12 -4.88 7.83 8.06
CA ILE A 12 -5.89 7.81 9.10
C ILE A 12 -5.16 7.65 10.45
N PRO A 13 -5.51 8.44 11.48
CA PRO A 13 -4.87 8.35 12.76
C PRO A 13 -5.12 6.98 13.36
N TYR A 14 -4.05 6.38 13.85
CA TYR A 14 -4.12 5.13 14.56
C TYR A 14 -4.79 5.36 15.93
N ASN A 15 -5.88 4.63 16.20
CA ASN A 15 -6.59 4.67 17.48
C ASN A 15 -5.91 3.73 18.49
N ALA A 16 -4.84 4.20 19.12
CA ALA A 16 -4.18 3.48 20.21
C ALA A 16 -4.94 3.63 21.53
N LYS A 17 -4.73 2.68 22.46
CA LYS A 17 -5.06 2.91 23.87
C LYS A 17 -4.26 4.12 24.36
N THR A 18 -4.94 5.08 24.96
CA THR A 18 -4.33 6.29 25.53
C THR A 18 -4.90 6.54 26.92
N TRP A 19 -4.22 7.36 27.71
CA TRP A 19 -4.69 7.79 29.02
C TRP A 19 -5.80 8.82 28.89
N ALA A 20 -6.83 8.70 29.72
CA ALA A 20 -7.90 9.67 29.84
C ALA A 20 -8.33 9.79 31.31
N PRO A 21 -8.89 10.94 31.73
CA PRO A 21 -9.47 11.07 33.06
C PRO A 21 -10.55 10.01 33.31
N VAL A 22 -10.61 9.50 34.54
CA VAL A 22 -11.62 8.52 34.94
C VAL A 22 -13.02 9.07 34.69
N GLY A 23 -13.87 8.27 34.06
CA GLY A 23 -15.25 8.65 33.70
C GLY A 23 -15.38 9.59 32.49
N LYS A 24 -14.28 9.92 31.79
CA LYS A 24 -14.32 10.75 30.57
C LYS A 24 -13.82 9.96 29.35
N THR A 25 -14.72 9.69 28.41
CA THR A 25 -14.35 9.08 27.12
C THR A 25 -13.50 10.08 26.30
N PRO A 26 -12.26 9.73 25.92
CA PRO A 26 -11.44 10.60 25.09
C PRO A 26 -12.04 10.74 23.69
N VAL A 27 -12.11 11.98 23.19
CA VAL A 27 -12.59 12.30 21.84
C VAL A 27 -11.39 12.57 20.94
N LEU A 28 -11.25 11.79 19.87
CA LEU A 28 -10.22 12.01 18.86
C LEU A 28 -10.74 12.94 17.76
N ILE A 29 -10.19 14.16 17.69
CA ILE A 29 -10.56 15.14 16.66
C ILE A 29 -9.62 15.00 15.48
N HIS A 30 -10.17 14.93 14.27
CA HIS A 30 -9.38 14.82 13.07
C HIS A 30 -10.06 15.40 11.83
N GLN A 31 -9.27 15.82 10.83
CA GLN A 31 -9.78 16.55 9.66
C GLN A 31 -10.63 15.72 8.67
N GLY A 32 -10.66 14.38 8.80
CA GLY A 32 -11.49 13.49 7.97
C GLY A 32 -11.08 13.39 6.49
N ARG A 33 -10.12 14.20 6.04
CA ARG A 33 -9.53 14.17 4.70
C ARG A 33 -8.12 13.61 4.80
N TRP A 34 -7.98 12.33 4.47
CA TRP A 34 -6.71 11.62 4.58
C TRP A 34 -6.07 11.47 3.21
N PRO A 35 -4.81 11.88 3.04
CA PRO A 35 -4.03 11.48 1.89
C PRO A 35 -4.04 9.96 1.78
N LYS A 36 -4.41 9.46 0.60
CA LYS A 36 -4.40 8.04 0.27
C LYS A 36 -3.36 7.79 -0.80
N VAL A 37 -2.50 6.83 -0.53
CA VAL A 37 -1.58 6.28 -1.53
C VAL A 37 -1.87 4.80 -1.67
N SER A 38 -1.76 4.29 -2.88
CA SER A 38 -1.92 2.87 -3.16
C SER A 38 -0.61 2.34 -3.68
N ALA A 39 -0.25 1.14 -3.26
CA ALA A 39 0.90 0.41 -3.74
C ALA A 39 0.44 -0.83 -4.50
N ILE A 40 1.15 -1.16 -5.56
CA ILE A 40 1.09 -2.50 -6.18
C ILE A 40 2.47 -3.11 -6.07
N GLY A 41 2.50 -4.34 -5.57
CA GLY A 41 3.72 -5.08 -5.24
C GLY A 41 3.74 -6.43 -5.93
N GLY A 42 4.94 -6.95 -6.18
CA GLY A 42 5.17 -8.30 -6.67
C GLY A 42 6.39 -8.92 -6.01
N ILE A 43 6.27 -10.15 -5.48
CA ILE A 43 7.36 -10.87 -4.83
C ILE A 43 7.64 -12.22 -5.50
N THR A 44 8.91 -12.54 -5.71
CA THR A 44 9.33 -13.85 -6.20
C THR A 44 9.58 -14.82 -5.03
N PRO A 45 9.51 -16.15 -5.24
CA PRO A 45 9.91 -17.14 -4.23
C PRO A 45 11.35 -16.98 -3.73
N ARG A 46 12.23 -16.39 -4.55
CA ARG A 46 13.62 -16.05 -4.16
C ARG A 46 13.75 -14.71 -3.42
N GLY A 47 12.63 -14.10 -3.00
CA GLY A 47 12.60 -12.88 -2.20
C GLY A 47 12.80 -11.57 -2.97
N ARG A 48 12.75 -11.56 -4.31
CA ARG A 48 12.85 -10.30 -5.07
C ARG A 48 11.53 -9.55 -5.01
N LEU A 49 11.58 -8.31 -4.53
CA LEU A 49 10.42 -7.41 -4.42
C LEU A 49 10.42 -6.36 -5.53
N TYR A 50 9.27 -6.17 -6.16
CA TYR A 50 8.99 -5.09 -7.10
C TYR A 50 7.83 -4.28 -6.54
N LEU A 51 8.03 -2.98 -6.31
CA LEU A 51 7.03 -2.12 -5.68
C LEU A 51 6.80 -0.86 -6.51
N LYS A 52 5.53 -0.46 -6.64
CA LYS A 52 5.17 0.82 -7.23
C LYS A 52 4.11 1.51 -6.40
N VAL A 53 4.42 2.69 -5.89
CA VAL A 53 3.51 3.52 -5.09
C VAL A 53 2.95 4.64 -5.94
N ARG A 54 1.66 4.94 -5.78
CA ARG A 54 0.97 6.03 -6.46
C ARG A 54 0.03 6.76 -5.49
N LYS A 55 -0.19 8.05 -5.74
CA LYS A 55 -1.28 8.81 -5.10
C LYS A 55 -2.62 8.38 -5.69
N GLY A 56 -3.63 8.19 -4.84
CA GLY A 56 -4.96 7.73 -5.25
C GLY A 56 -5.04 6.23 -5.53
N SER A 57 -6.15 5.78 -6.12
CA SER A 57 -6.44 4.36 -6.37
C SER A 57 -5.71 3.82 -7.61
N ILE A 58 -5.35 2.54 -7.55
CA ILE A 58 -4.86 1.80 -8.71
C ILE A 58 -6.06 1.35 -9.53
N ARG A 59 -5.96 1.47 -10.86
CA ARG A 59 -6.98 1.03 -11.83
C ARG A 59 -6.30 0.19 -12.90
N GLY A 60 -7.10 -0.39 -13.80
CA GLY A 60 -6.62 -1.25 -14.89
C GLY A 60 -5.37 -0.75 -15.63
N PRO A 61 -5.29 0.53 -16.05
CA PRO A 61 -4.10 1.04 -16.74
C PRO A 61 -2.82 0.96 -15.90
N GLN A 62 -2.92 1.23 -14.60
CA GLN A 62 -1.79 1.18 -13.67
C GLN A 62 -1.35 -0.28 -13.42
N VAL A 63 -2.31 -1.21 -13.33
CA VAL A 63 -2.02 -2.65 -13.24
C VAL A 63 -1.29 -3.13 -14.49
N ILE A 64 -1.80 -2.83 -15.69
CA ILE A 64 -1.17 -3.19 -16.96
C ILE A 64 0.27 -2.64 -17.04
N ALA A 65 0.46 -1.37 -16.65
CA ALA A 65 1.78 -0.76 -16.64
C ALA A 65 2.75 -1.45 -15.66
N PHE A 66 2.26 -1.92 -14.52
CA PHE A 66 3.06 -2.68 -13.55
C PHE A 66 3.41 -4.09 -14.08
N LEU A 67 2.47 -4.80 -14.69
CA LEU A 67 2.74 -6.12 -15.29
C LEU A 67 3.76 -6.02 -16.43
N LYS A 68 3.65 -5.02 -17.31
CA LYS A 68 4.67 -4.72 -18.33
C LYS A 68 6.04 -4.39 -17.71
N HIS A 69 6.05 -3.74 -16.55
CA HIS A 69 7.28 -3.49 -15.81
C HIS A 69 7.88 -4.80 -15.27
N LEU A 70 7.08 -5.68 -14.67
CA LEU A 70 7.51 -6.98 -14.17
C LEU A 70 8.10 -7.84 -15.29
N GLN A 71 7.40 -7.99 -16.43
CA GLN A 71 7.87 -8.79 -17.57
C GLN A 71 9.25 -8.34 -18.07
N ARG A 72 9.49 -7.02 -18.16
CA ARG A 72 10.80 -6.48 -18.56
C ARG A 72 11.92 -6.84 -17.59
N HIS A 73 11.65 -6.84 -16.28
CA HIS A 73 12.67 -7.10 -15.27
C HIS A 73 12.93 -8.60 -15.08
N ILE A 74 11.88 -9.41 -15.12
CA ILE A 74 11.97 -10.87 -15.03
C ILE A 74 12.73 -11.44 -16.22
N ARG A 75 12.47 -10.96 -17.44
CA ARG A 75 13.18 -11.42 -18.64
C ARG A 75 14.68 -11.11 -18.59
N ARG A 76 15.07 -10.01 -17.96
CA ARG A 76 16.48 -9.59 -17.84
C ARG A 76 17.21 -10.26 -16.68
N ARG A 77 16.48 -10.76 -15.69
CA ARG A 77 17.02 -11.42 -14.51
C ARG A 77 16.13 -12.62 -14.20
N PRO A 78 16.42 -13.81 -14.76
CA PRO A 78 15.61 -14.99 -14.51
C PRO A 78 15.44 -15.21 -12.99
N ILE A 79 14.22 -15.61 -12.64
CA ILE A 79 13.71 -15.68 -11.26
C ILE A 79 14.41 -16.79 -10.52
#